data_AF-A0A0C9UT85-F1
#
_entry.id   AF-A0A0C9UT85-F1
#
_cell.length_a   1.000
_cell.length_b   1.000
_cell.length_c   1.000
_cell.angle_alpha   90.00
_cell.angle_beta   90.00
_cell.angle_gamma   90.00
#
_symmetry.space_group_name_H-M   'P 1'
#
loop_
_entity.id
_entity.type
_entity.pdbx_description
1 polymer ?
#
loop_
_entity_poly.entity_id
_entity_poly.type
_entity_poly.pdbx_seq_one_letter_code
_entity_poly.pdbx_strand_id
1 'polypeptide(L)'
;MTTYPPPPPGSATISGHTLLFHIEQSPSKSGRLICATAEFPIGHDEDGILQTVTVLIHYYYDSNEAMPIEGVCYYISSKLTTIHTSTDLPEGMEHSMLDFQVDVFVLSRMEGKQCPKPPVITVCGTSSSNNEKQWCFNLDLMQFFRDGDLSSSYLFTFAENSKFCKTIPLPQPNSLTYVTAIITGSSTLNTKTKMPQILADIIDITFPGTKRKAVGGSPIKGRKSANTNWLADNEIKIIGESSTMPSTPKSLGK
;
A
#
# COMPACT_ATOMS: atom_id res chain seq x y z
N MET A 1 -26.33 -4.13 -20.27
CA MET A 1 -25.09 -3.96 -19.49
C MET A 1 -24.03 -3.43 -20.44
N THR A 2 -23.57 -2.20 -20.27
CA THR A 2 -22.46 -1.65 -21.04
C THR A 2 -21.16 -2.28 -20.53
N THR A 3 -20.53 -3.12 -21.34
CA THR A 3 -19.21 -3.68 -21.03
C THR A 3 -18.17 -2.57 -21.16
N TYR A 4 -17.58 -2.16 -20.04
CA TYR A 4 -16.42 -1.29 -20.06
C TYR A 4 -15.24 -2.04 -20.70
N PRO A 5 -14.44 -1.39 -21.56
CA PRO A 5 -13.22 -2.02 -22.06
C PRO A 5 -12.29 -2.37 -20.88
N PRO A 6 -11.51 -3.46 -20.99
CA PRO A 6 -10.57 -3.83 -19.94
C PRO A 6 -9.57 -2.69 -19.70
N PRO A 7 -9.12 -2.48 -18.46
CA PRO A 7 -8.10 -1.47 -18.17
C PRO A 7 -6.83 -1.73 -18.99
N PRO A 8 -6.13 -0.67 -19.41
CA PRO A 8 -4.90 -0.82 -20.18
C PRO A 8 -3.77 -1.38 -19.31
N PRO A 9 -2.73 -1.97 -19.92
CA PRO A 9 -1.57 -2.47 -19.20
C PRO A 9 -0.90 -1.40 -18.34
N GLY A 10 -0.49 -1.77 -17.14
CA GLY A 10 0.26 -0.91 -16.23
C GLY A 10 0.97 -1.70 -15.15
N SER A 11 1.47 -0.99 -14.15
CA SER A 11 2.17 -1.60 -13.01
C SER A 11 2.02 -0.72 -11.78
N ALA A 12 1.77 -1.34 -10.63
CA ALA A 12 1.81 -0.67 -9.35
C ALA A 12 2.74 -1.41 -8.39
N THR A 13 3.63 -0.67 -7.75
CA THR A 13 4.52 -1.18 -6.70
C THR A 13 4.35 -0.39 -5.41
N ILE A 14 4.63 -1.06 -4.30
CA ILE A 14 4.56 -0.52 -2.95
C ILE A 14 5.87 -0.83 -2.23
N SER A 15 6.32 0.13 -1.43
CA SER A 15 7.42 -0.03 -0.49
C SER A 15 7.04 0.62 0.82
N GLY A 16 7.26 -0.06 1.94
CA GLY A 16 6.91 0.47 3.24
C GLY A 16 7.19 -0.46 4.40
N HIS A 17 6.98 0.05 5.59
CA HIS A 17 7.02 -0.74 6.82
C HIS A 17 5.62 -1.29 7.08
N THR A 18 5.56 -2.57 7.43
CA THR A 18 4.30 -3.24 7.72
C THR A 18 4.44 -4.15 8.93
N LEU A 19 3.35 -4.35 9.65
CA LEU A 19 3.27 -5.26 10.77
C LEU A 19 2.45 -6.48 10.34
N LEU A 20 3.06 -7.68 10.40
CA LEU A 20 2.39 -8.91 9.96
C LEU A 20 1.53 -9.52 11.07
N PHE A 21 0.36 -10.03 10.69
CA PHE A 21 -0.60 -10.71 11.55
C PHE A 21 -1.23 -11.90 10.81
N HIS A 22 -1.79 -12.86 11.54
CA HIS A 22 -2.53 -14.00 10.98
C HIS A 22 -1.78 -14.66 9.82
N ILE A 23 -0.61 -15.22 10.12
CA ILE A 23 0.27 -15.85 9.15
C ILE A 23 -0.18 -17.30 8.93
N GLU A 24 -0.69 -17.57 7.73
CA GLU A 24 -1.07 -18.91 7.28
C GLU A 24 -0.12 -19.42 6.20
N GLN A 25 0.35 -20.65 6.35
CA GLN A 25 1.11 -21.31 5.31
C GLN A 25 0.14 -22.00 4.36
N SER A 26 0.09 -21.55 3.11
CA SER A 26 -0.77 -22.16 2.11
C SER A 26 -0.32 -23.62 1.85
N PRO A 27 -1.25 -24.60 1.80
CA PRO A 27 -0.96 -26.00 1.49
C PRO A 27 -0.52 -26.23 0.03
N SER A 28 -0.04 -25.19 -0.66
CA SER A 28 0.56 -25.25 -1.99
C SER A 28 1.56 -26.40 -2.12
N LYS A 29 1.72 -26.95 -3.33
CA LYS A 29 2.59 -28.11 -3.61
C LYS A 29 4.05 -27.92 -3.15
N SER A 30 4.51 -26.68 -2.98
CA SER A 30 5.84 -26.37 -2.45
C SER A 30 5.86 -26.07 -0.95
N GLY A 31 4.72 -25.76 -0.33
CA GLY A 31 4.62 -25.27 1.05
C GLY A 31 5.30 -23.90 1.26
N ARG A 32 5.76 -23.23 0.20
CA ARG A 32 6.60 -22.02 0.32
C ARG A 32 5.84 -20.70 0.23
N LEU A 33 4.54 -20.77 0.00
CA LEU A 33 3.68 -19.60 -0.06
C LEU A 33 3.09 -19.34 1.32
N ILE A 34 3.35 -18.14 1.82
CA ILE A 34 2.70 -17.60 3.00
C ILE A 34 1.62 -16.64 2.55
N CYS A 35 0.45 -16.79 3.16
CA CYS A 35 -0.64 -15.84 3.14
C CYS A 35 -0.68 -15.20 4.53
N ALA A 36 -0.66 -13.88 4.62
CA ALA A 36 -0.74 -13.19 5.89
C ALA A 36 -1.61 -11.95 5.77
N THR A 37 -2.18 -11.51 6.87
CA THR A 37 -2.65 -10.13 6.97
C THR A 37 -1.51 -9.22 7.39
N ALA A 38 -1.59 -7.96 7.01
CA ALA A 38 -0.67 -6.99 7.56
C ALA A 38 -1.31 -5.62 7.67
N GLU A 39 -0.74 -4.80 8.53
CA GLU A 39 -1.12 -3.42 8.68
C GLU A 39 -0.04 -2.51 8.10
N PHE A 40 -0.45 -1.57 7.26
CA PHE A 40 0.39 -0.45 6.89
C PHE A 40 -0.06 0.79 7.63
N PRO A 41 0.83 1.50 8.32
CA PRO A 41 0.48 2.78 8.91
C PRO A 41 0.20 3.80 7.80
N ILE A 42 -0.82 4.63 7.96
CA ILE A 42 -1.18 5.72 7.02
C ILE A 42 -1.12 7.12 7.64
N GLY A 43 -0.92 7.20 8.96
CA GLY A 43 -0.79 8.46 9.69
C GLY A 43 -1.37 8.34 11.10
N HIS A 44 -1.44 9.46 11.81
CA HIS A 44 -2.23 9.55 13.04
C HIS A 44 -3.45 10.42 12.77
N ASP A 45 -4.55 10.16 13.46
CA ASP A 45 -5.73 11.03 13.44
C ASP A 45 -5.54 12.26 14.34
N GLU A 46 -6.61 13.05 14.49
CA GLU A 46 -6.63 14.27 15.32
C GLU A 46 -6.35 13.99 16.80
N ASP A 47 -6.66 12.78 17.28
CA ASP A 47 -6.44 12.34 18.65
C ASP A 47 -5.03 11.74 18.86
N GLY A 48 -4.23 11.66 17.79
CA GLY A 48 -2.88 11.09 17.82
C GLY A 48 -2.88 9.56 17.85
N ILE A 49 -3.96 8.89 17.45
CA ILE A 49 -4.05 7.44 17.32
C ILE A 49 -3.52 7.04 15.94
N LEU A 50 -2.65 6.02 15.90
CA LEU A 50 -2.10 5.50 14.65
C LEU A 50 -3.21 4.84 13.83
N GLN A 51 -3.43 5.36 12.63
CA GLN A 51 -4.33 4.81 11.64
C GLN A 51 -3.58 3.87 10.70
N THR A 52 -4.20 2.75 10.36
CA THR A 52 -3.65 1.71 9.51
C THR A 52 -4.62 1.33 8.40
N VAL A 53 -4.09 0.72 7.34
CA VAL A 53 -4.86 -0.03 6.34
C VAL A 53 -4.50 -1.50 6.44
N THR A 54 -5.50 -2.36 6.27
CA THR A 54 -5.35 -3.80 6.41
C THR A 54 -5.17 -4.42 5.02
N VAL A 55 -4.12 -5.21 4.86
CA VAL A 55 -3.74 -5.76 3.56
C VAL A 55 -3.60 -7.26 3.61
N LEU A 56 -3.86 -7.89 2.48
CA LEU A 56 -3.51 -9.29 2.25
C LEU A 56 -2.11 -9.37 1.66
N ILE A 57 -1.24 -10.14 2.29
CA ILE A 57 0.14 -10.35 1.88
C ILE A 57 0.31 -11.77 1.36
N HIS A 58 0.86 -11.86 0.15
CA HIS A 58 1.39 -13.10 -0.39
C HIS A 58 2.91 -13.01 -0.48
N TYR A 59 3.60 -13.96 0.14
CA TYR A 59 5.06 -14.03 0.12
C TYR A 59 5.53 -15.45 -0.16
N TYR A 60 6.38 -15.60 -1.18
CA TYR A 60 7.09 -16.85 -1.44
C TYR A 60 8.44 -16.79 -0.72
N TYR A 61 8.59 -17.54 0.36
CA TYR A 61 9.84 -17.60 1.11
C TYR A 61 10.75 -18.73 0.57
N ASP A 62 12.06 -18.51 0.60
CA ASP A 62 13.00 -19.58 0.25
C ASP A 62 13.13 -20.59 1.41
N SER A 63 13.40 -21.85 1.10
CA SER A 63 13.58 -22.91 2.11
C SER A 63 14.71 -22.63 3.11
N ASN A 64 15.64 -21.74 2.77
CA ASN A 64 16.76 -21.35 3.63
C ASN A 64 16.45 -20.12 4.50
N GLU A 65 15.31 -19.45 4.26
CA GLU A 65 14.89 -18.28 5.03
C GLU A 65 14.05 -18.70 6.25
N ALA A 66 14.20 -17.96 7.34
CA ALA A 66 13.34 -18.12 8.50
C ALA A 66 11.92 -17.66 8.15
N MET A 67 10.91 -18.41 8.64
CA MET A 67 9.52 -18.03 8.47
C MET A 67 9.26 -16.65 9.12
N PRO A 68 8.50 -15.77 8.46
CA PRO A 68 8.00 -14.55 9.07
C PRO A 68 7.27 -14.82 10.37
N ILE A 69 7.41 -13.89 11.33
CA ILE A 69 6.89 -14.01 12.69
C ILE A 69 5.77 -12.98 12.84
N GLU A 70 4.65 -13.41 13.43
CA GLU A 70 3.54 -12.52 13.76
C GLU A 70 3.94 -11.43 14.76
N GLY A 71 3.35 -10.24 14.62
CA GLY A 71 3.64 -9.11 15.50
C GLY A 71 5.02 -8.50 15.30
N VAL A 72 5.76 -8.90 14.26
CA VAL A 72 7.06 -8.32 13.90
C VAL A 72 6.88 -7.35 12.73
N CYS A 73 7.60 -6.23 12.80
CA CYS A 73 7.62 -5.24 11.74
C CYS A 73 8.64 -5.62 10.65
N TYR A 74 8.22 -5.50 9.40
CA TYR A 74 9.01 -5.79 8.22
C TYR A 74 9.04 -4.59 7.29
N TYR A 75 10.16 -4.41 6.61
CA TYR A 75 10.21 -3.64 5.38
C TYR A 75 9.78 -4.55 4.23
N ILE A 76 8.89 -4.05 3.37
CA ILE A 76 8.48 -4.77 2.16
C ILE A 76 8.71 -3.95 0.89
N SER A 77 8.96 -4.67 -0.20
CA SER A 77 8.92 -4.16 -1.58
C SER A 77 8.15 -5.16 -2.45
N SER A 78 7.08 -4.69 -3.07
CA SER A 78 6.03 -5.56 -3.59
C SER A 78 5.30 -4.95 -4.78
N LYS A 79 4.54 -5.76 -5.51
CA LYS A 79 3.40 -5.27 -6.31
C LYS A 79 2.17 -5.15 -5.41
N LEU A 80 1.27 -4.23 -5.73
CA LEU A 80 -0.04 -4.12 -5.06
C LEU A 80 -1.17 -4.08 -6.09
N THR A 81 -2.33 -4.61 -5.73
CA THR A 81 -3.56 -4.55 -6.52
C THR A 81 -4.76 -4.44 -5.58
N THR A 82 -5.88 -3.89 -6.07
CA THR A 82 -7.14 -3.90 -5.32
C THR A 82 -7.58 -5.32 -4.99
N ILE A 83 -8.25 -5.50 -3.85
CA ILE A 83 -8.90 -6.78 -3.51
C ILE A 83 -10.02 -7.05 -4.50
N HIS A 84 -10.04 -8.25 -5.07
CA HIS A 84 -11.08 -8.70 -5.97
C HIS A 84 -11.99 -9.69 -5.26
N THR A 85 -13.26 -9.80 -5.67
CA THR A 85 -14.19 -10.78 -5.08
C THR A 85 -13.76 -12.23 -5.34
N SER A 86 -12.89 -12.43 -6.32
CA SER A 86 -12.27 -13.72 -6.64
C SER A 86 -10.92 -13.94 -5.94
N THR A 87 -10.46 -13.00 -5.11
CA THR A 87 -9.22 -13.18 -4.33
C THR A 87 -9.47 -14.26 -3.28
N ASP A 88 -8.62 -15.28 -3.26
CA ASP A 88 -8.62 -16.31 -2.22
C ASP A 88 -8.21 -15.71 -0.88
N LEU A 89 -9.04 -15.91 0.15
CA LEU A 89 -8.81 -15.35 1.49
C LEU A 89 -8.52 -16.46 2.52
N PRO A 90 -7.77 -16.15 3.59
CA PRO A 90 -7.68 -16.96 4.79
C PRO A 90 -9.05 -17.36 5.35
N GLU A 91 -9.10 -18.47 6.09
CA GLU A 91 -10.35 -18.95 6.69
C GLU A 91 -10.90 -17.91 7.69
N GLY A 92 -12.20 -17.60 7.59
CA GLY A 92 -12.86 -16.63 8.48
C GLY A 92 -12.64 -15.16 8.12
N MET A 93 -11.96 -14.85 7.00
CA MET A 93 -11.78 -13.49 6.52
C MET A 93 -12.81 -13.10 5.46
N GLU A 94 -13.30 -11.86 5.53
CA GLU A 94 -14.17 -11.27 4.52
C GLU A 94 -13.39 -10.25 3.65
N HIS A 95 -13.74 -10.14 2.36
CA HIS A 95 -13.14 -9.14 1.46
C HIS A 95 -13.34 -7.70 1.95
N SER A 96 -14.40 -7.45 2.73
CA SER A 96 -14.72 -6.15 3.33
C SER A 96 -13.70 -5.68 4.36
N MET A 97 -12.91 -6.60 4.93
CA MET A 97 -11.90 -6.32 5.96
C MET A 97 -10.55 -5.90 5.37
N LEU A 98 -10.38 -5.99 4.05
CA LEU A 98 -9.12 -5.81 3.36
C LEU A 98 -9.21 -4.63 2.39
N ASP A 99 -8.20 -3.76 2.44
CA ASP A 99 -8.12 -2.59 1.58
C ASP A 99 -7.53 -2.95 0.19
N PHE A 100 -6.46 -3.74 0.18
CA PHE A 100 -5.78 -4.19 -1.03
C PHE A 100 -4.94 -5.45 -0.73
N GLN A 101 -4.40 -6.06 -1.78
CA GLN A 101 -3.48 -7.19 -1.66
C GLN A 101 -2.11 -6.86 -2.27
N VAL A 102 -1.07 -7.49 -1.72
CA VAL A 102 0.32 -7.29 -2.14
C VAL A 102 1.02 -8.62 -2.39
N ASP A 103 1.77 -8.67 -3.50
CA ASP A 103 2.65 -9.77 -3.86
C ASP A 103 4.09 -9.34 -3.55
N VAL A 104 4.64 -9.91 -2.48
CA VAL A 104 5.92 -9.48 -1.90
C VAL A 104 7.10 -10.14 -2.59
N PHE A 105 8.04 -9.29 -3.04
CA PHE A 105 9.33 -9.74 -3.59
C PHE A 105 10.45 -9.69 -2.57
N VAL A 106 10.39 -8.70 -1.67
CA VAL A 106 11.38 -8.50 -0.61
C VAL A 106 10.62 -8.34 0.69
N LEU A 107 10.95 -9.19 1.66
CA LEU A 107 10.46 -9.13 3.03
C LEU A 107 11.68 -9.13 3.95
N SER A 108 11.91 -8.03 4.67
CA SER A 108 13.09 -7.89 5.53
C SER A 108 12.68 -7.50 6.93
N ARG A 109 13.03 -8.35 7.90
CA ARG A 109 12.75 -8.08 9.32
C ARG A 109 13.45 -6.80 9.73
N MET A 110 12.71 -5.91 10.39
CA MET A 110 13.27 -4.68 10.94
C MET A 110 13.72 -4.88 12.38
N GLU A 111 14.88 -4.34 12.72
CA GLU A 111 15.42 -4.34 14.09
C GLU A 111 15.33 -2.94 14.70
N GLY A 112 15.19 -2.88 16.03
CA GLY A 112 15.10 -1.64 16.78
C GLY A 112 13.72 -0.97 16.75
N LYS A 113 13.67 0.26 17.27
CA LYS A 113 12.46 1.06 17.37
C LYS A 113 12.00 1.53 15.99
N GLN A 114 10.80 1.14 15.60
CA GLN A 114 10.22 1.55 14.33
C GLN A 114 9.43 2.85 14.48
N CYS A 115 9.62 3.76 13.52
CA CYS A 115 8.73 4.89 13.32
C CYS A 115 7.75 4.49 12.21
N PRO A 116 6.43 4.44 12.45
CA PRO A 116 5.48 4.14 11.39
C PRO A 116 5.54 5.23 10.32
N LYS A 117 5.58 4.81 9.07
CA LYS A 117 5.61 5.70 7.91
C LYS A 117 4.62 5.20 6.86
N PRO A 118 3.78 6.09 6.30
CA PRO A 118 2.94 5.77 5.16
C PRO A 118 3.72 5.03 4.06
N PRO A 119 3.19 3.92 3.52
CA PRO A 119 3.85 3.24 2.43
C PRO A 119 3.86 4.13 1.18
N VAL A 120 4.97 4.10 0.47
CA VAL A 120 5.14 4.79 -0.80
C VAL A 120 4.74 3.83 -1.91
N ILE A 121 3.86 4.30 -2.80
CA ILE A 121 3.49 3.58 -4.01
C ILE A 121 4.05 4.29 -5.24
N THR A 122 4.30 3.49 -6.26
CA THR A 122 4.63 3.96 -7.60
C THR A 122 3.71 3.27 -8.58
N VAL A 123 2.96 4.06 -9.34
CA VAL A 123 1.94 3.56 -10.25
C VAL A 123 2.19 4.12 -11.65
N CYS A 124 2.32 3.21 -12.61
CA CYS A 124 2.32 3.50 -14.02
C CYS A 124 1.00 2.96 -14.59
N GLY A 125 0.15 3.85 -15.09
CA GLY A 125 -1.16 3.48 -15.59
C GLY A 125 -1.69 4.51 -16.55
N THR A 126 -2.90 4.28 -17.05
CA THR A 126 -3.55 5.21 -17.97
C THR A 126 -4.62 5.98 -17.21
N SER A 127 -4.68 7.30 -17.40
CA SER A 127 -5.73 8.10 -16.79
C SER A 127 -7.10 7.70 -17.32
N SER A 128 -8.01 7.46 -16.39
CA SER A 128 -9.42 7.23 -16.69
C SER A 128 -10.02 8.47 -17.37
N SER A 129 -11.04 8.26 -18.20
CA SER A 129 -11.85 9.35 -18.78
C SER A 129 -12.80 10.00 -17.77
N ASN A 130 -12.95 9.37 -16.59
CA ASN A 130 -13.91 9.73 -15.56
C ASN A 130 -13.31 10.58 -14.43
N ASN A 131 -12.38 11.49 -14.72
CA ASN A 131 -11.80 12.35 -13.69
C ASN A 131 -12.89 13.26 -13.10
N GLU A 132 -13.28 13.01 -11.84
CA GLU A 132 -14.52 13.53 -11.26
C GLU A 132 -14.40 14.94 -10.68
N LYS A 133 -13.18 15.38 -10.35
CA LYS A 133 -12.94 16.69 -9.72
C LYS A 133 -11.66 17.32 -10.24
N GLN A 134 -11.53 18.63 -10.03
CA GLN A 134 -10.39 19.43 -10.49
C GLN A 134 -9.05 19.03 -9.82
N TRP A 135 -9.08 18.22 -8.75
CA TRP A 135 -7.92 17.91 -7.90
C TRP A 135 -7.71 16.42 -7.63
N CYS A 136 -8.47 15.56 -8.29
CA CYS A 136 -8.27 14.12 -8.24
C CYS A 136 -8.46 13.48 -9.61
N PHE A 137 -7.77 12.38 -9.84
CA PHE A 137 -7.91 11.59 -11.05
C PHE A 137 -7.73 10.11 -10.73
N ASN A 138 -8.31 9.27 -11.60
CA ASN A 138 -8.20 7.83 -11.48
C ASN A 138 -7.16 7.30 -12.46
N LEU A 139 -6.26 6.43 -12.00
CA LEU A 139 -5.53 5.54 -12.89
C LEU A 139 -6.13 4.15 -12.80
N ASP A 140 -6.59 3.67 -13.95
CA ASP A 140 -7.02 2.29 -14.11
C ASP A 140 -5.89 1.53 -14.81
N LEU A 141 -5.55 0.36 -14.29
CA LEU A 141 -4.51 -0.48 -14.88
C LEU A 141 -4.86 -1.96 -14.77
N MET A 142 -4.33 -2.72 -15.70
CA MET A 142 -4.27 -4.17 -15.67
C MET A 142 -2.81 -4.60 -15.55
N GLN A 143 -2.52 -5.45 -14.59
CA GLN A 143 -1.16 -5.94 -14.36
C GLN A 143 -1.16 -7.44 -14.09
N PHE A 144 -0.08 -8.08 -14.51
CA PHE A 144 0.17 -9.47 -14.15
C PHE A 144 0.51 -9.57 -12.66
N PHE A 145 -0.28 -10.36 -11.96
CA PHE A 145 -0.21 -10.69 -10.54
C PHE A 145 -0.18 -12.21 -10.36
N ARG A 146 -0.04 -12.71 -9.13
CA ARG A 146 0.03 -14.16 -8.86
C ARG A 146 -1.12 -14.95 -9.51
N ASP A 147 -2.34 -14.44 -9.41
CA ASP A 147 -3.56 -15.12 -9.86
C ASP A 147 -3.93 -14.80 -11.33
N GLY A 148 -3.01 -14.16 -12.08
CA GLY A 148 -3.21 -13.77 -13.46
C GLY A 148 -3.31 -12.25 -13.64
N ASP A 149 -3.98 -11.82 -14.72
CA ASP A 149 -4.19 -10.41 -15.01
C ASP A 149 -5.28 -9.84 -14.11
N LEU A 150 -4.89 -8.92 -13.21
CA LEU A 150 -5.80 -8.25 -12.30
C LEU A 150 -5.94 -6.77 -12.64
N SER A 151 -7.18 -6.31 -12.65
CA SER A 151 -7.53 -4.91 -12.75
C SER A 151 -7.40 -4.21 -11.39
N SER A 152 -6.92 -2.98 -11.42
CA SER A 152 -6.85 -2.10 -10.25
C SER A 152 -7.23 -0.68 -10.62
N SER A 153 -7.81 0.02 -9.65
CA SER A 153 -8.11 1.43 -9.75
C SER A 153 -7.47 2.18 -8.58
N TYR A 154 -6.85 3.31 -8.88
CA TYR A 154 -6.17 4.18 -7.91
C TYR A 154 -6.76 5.57 -8.00
N LEU A 155 -7.22 6.10 -6.88
CA LEU A 155 -7.69 7.49 -6.78
C LEU A 155 -6.56 8.35 -6.22
N PHE A 156 -5.97 9.17 -7.08
CA PHE A 156 -4.91 10.08 -6.71
C PHE A 156 -5.46 11.47 -6.39
N THR A 157 -5.00 12.05 -5.29
CA THR A 157 -5.36 13.42 -4.90
C THR A 157 -4.12 14.28 -4.69
N PHE A 158 -4.26 15.58 -4.96
CA PHE A 158 -3.31 16.57 -4.47
C PHE A 158 -3.76 17.03 -3.09
N ALA A 159 -2.82 17.11 -2.13
CA ALA A 159 -3.13 17.69 -0.82
C ALA A 159 -3.79 19.08 -0.99
N GLU A 160 -4.90 19.31 -0.27
CA GLU A 160 -5.79 20.47 -0.45
C GLU A 160 -5.04 21.81 -0.34
N ASN A 161 -4.06 21.89 0.54
CA ASN A 161 -3.23 23.07 0.78
C ASN A 161 -1.97 23.15 -0.10
N SER A 162 -1.84 22.30 -1.12
CA SER A 162 -0.68 22.32 -2.00
C SER A 162 -0.82 23.43 -3.05
N LYS A 163 0.27 24.16 -3.30
CA LYS A 163 0.37 25.12 -4.42
C LYS A 163 0.08 24.46 -5.79
N PHE A 164 0.20 23.15 -5.84
CA PHE A 164 0.04 22.30 -7.02
C PHE A 164 -1.42 22.03 -7.38
N CYS A 165 -2.31 22.10 -6.40
CA CYS A 165 -3.77 22.00 -6.55
C CYS A 165 -4.32 22.97 -7.63
N LYS A 166 -3.65 24.11 -7.84
CA LYS A 166 -4.05 25.13 -8.83
C LYS A 166 -3.20 25.17 -10.10
N THR A 167 -2.06 24.49 -10.13
CA THR A 167 -1.05 24.69 -11.19
C THR A 167 -0.68 23.43 -11.96
N ILE A 168 -0.95 22.23 -11.42
CA ILE A 168 -0.62 20.99 -12.13
C ILE A 168 -1.77 20.65 -13.09
N PRO A 169 -1.49 20.46 -14.39
CA PRO A 169 -2.49 19.94 -15.31
C PRO A 169 -2.85 18.51 -14.92
N LEU A 170 -4.15 18.23 -14.83
CA LEU A 170 -4.61 16.84 -14.71
C LEU A 170 -4.17 16.05 -15.96
N PRO A 171 -3.87 14.75 -15.81
CA PRO A 171 -3.62 13.90 -16.97
C PRO A 171 -4.80 13.96 -17.93
N GLN A 172 -4.49 14.00 -19.22
CA GLN A 172 -5.52 13.86 -20.23
C GLN A 172 -6.13 12.45 -20.15
N PRO A 173 -7.44 12.29 -20.38
CA PRO A 173 -8.05 10.98 -20.54
C PRO A 173 -7.24 10.09 -21.49
N ASN A 174 -7.03 8.84 -21.12
CA ASN A 174 -6.28 7.85 -21.88
C ASN A 174 -4.78 8.17 -22.06
N SER A 175 -4.23 9.12 -21.30
CA SER A 175 -2.79 9.37 -21.28
C SER A 175 -2.08 8.46 -20.29
N LEU A 176 -0.93 7.92 -20.71
CA LEU A 176 -0.02 7.21 -19.82
C LEU A 176 0.53 8.20 -18.78
N THR A 177 0.48 7.79 -17.51
CA THR A 177 0.87 8.62 -16.37
C THR A 177 1.67 7.78 -15.39
N TYR A 178 2.74 8.36 -14.87
CA TYR A 178 3.55 7.79 -13.80
C TYR A 178 3.36 8.63 -12.53
N VAL A 179 3.00 8.01 -11.42
CA VAL A 179 2.73 8.68 -10.16
C VAL A 179 3.50 8.00 -9.04
N THR A 180 4.23 8.79 -8.25
CA THR A 180 4.71 8.37 -6.93
C THR A 180 3.82 9.03 -5.88
N ALA A 181 3.31 8.25 -4.94
CA ALA A 181 2.34 8.70 -3.96
C ALA A 181 2.52 7.98 -2.62
N ILE A 182 1.82 8.45 -1.59
CA ILE A 182 1.66 7.74 -0.31
C ILE A 182 0.21 7.25 -0.18
N ILE A 183 0.01 6.07 0.38
CA ILE A 183 -1.35 5.59 0.72
C ILE A 183 -1.85 6.39 1.92
N THR A 184 -3.07 6.90 1.83
CA THR A 184 -3.64 7.82 2.83
C THR A 184 -4.93 7.36 3.47
N GLY A 185 -5.50 6.23 3.03
CA GLY A 185 -6.76 5.77 3.57
C GLY A 185 -7.15 4.39 3.08
N SER A 186 -8.20 3.87 3.71
CA SER A 186 -8.86 2.64 3.32
C SER A 186 -9.42 2.70 1.91
N SER A 187 -9.56 1.53 1.30
CA SER A 187 -10.09 1.38 -0.03
C SER A 187 -11.55 1.84 -0.10
N THR A 188 -11.90 2.55 -1.16
CA THR A 188 -13.27 3.05 -1.35
C THR A 188 -13.89 2.51 -2.63
N LEU A 189 -15.21 2.37 -2.65
CA LEU A 189 -15.90 1.87 -3.83
C LEU A 189 -16.01 2.96 -4.90
N ASN A 190 -15.46 2.72 -6.09
CA ASN A 190 -15.73 3.55 -7.25
C ASN A 190 -17.22 3.47 -7.59
N THR A 191 -17.93 4.59 -7.50
CA THR A 191 -19.39 4.60 -7.70
C THR A 191 -19.82 4.18 -9.10
N LYS A 192 -18.97 4.41 -10.11
CA LYS A 192 -19.20 4.11 -11.53
C LYS A 192 -18.81 2.69 -11.91
N THR A 193 -17.60 2.27 -11.57
CA THR A 193 -17.10 0.93 -11.94
C THR A 193 -17.48 -0.16 -10.94
N LYS A 194 -17.93 0.22 -9.73
CA LYS A 194 -18.16 -0.68 -8.59
C LYS A 194 -16.90 -1.46 -8.19
N MET A 195 -15.73 -0.99 -8.60
CA MET A 195 -14.45 -1.56 -8.17
C MET A 195 -13.92 -0.81 -6.95
N PRO A 196 -13.26 -1.50 -6.00
CA PRO A 196 -12.49 -0.84 -4.96
C PRO A 196 -11.39 0.06 -5.54
N GLN A 197 -11.04 1.14 -4.84
CA GLN A 197 -10.02 2.11 -5.24
C GLN A 197 -9.08 2.38 -4.09
N ILE A 198 -7.79 2.25 -4.37
CA ILE A 198 -6.73 2.59 -3.41
C ILE A 198 -6.55 4.11 -3.41
N LEU A 199 -6.65 4.71 -2.22
CA LEU A 199 -6.53 6.16 -2.02
C LEU A 199 -5.07 6.56 -1.81
N ALA A 200 -4.59 7.54 -2.58
CA ALA A 200 -3.21 7.98 -2.46
C ALA A 200 -3.00 9.49 -2.70
N ASP A 201 -2.10 10.08 -1.91
CA ASP A 201 -1.66 11.47 -2.07
C ASP A 201 -0.41 11.55 -2.93
N ILE A 202 -0.47 12.39 -3.96
CA ILE A 202 0.61 12.53 -4.95
C ILE A 202 1.85 13.20 -4.32
N ILE A 203 3.00 12.53 -4.43
CA ILE A 203 4.32 13.12 -4.19
C ILE A 203 4.90 13.66 -5.49
N ASP A 204 4.85 12.89 -6.57
CA ASP A 204 5.40 13.24 -7.87
C ASP A 204 4.54 12.66 -9.00
N ILE A 205 4.43 13.40 -10.10
CA ILE A 205 3.70 12.97 -11.28
C ILE A 205 4.50 13.29 -12.54
N THR A 206 4.62 12.32 -13.43
CA THR A 206 5.32 12.43 -14.70
C THR A 206 4.45 11.97 -15.85
N PHE A 207 4.44 12.77 -16.91
CA PHE A 207 3.79 12.43 -18.18
C PHE A 207 4.87 12.08 -19.21
N PRO A 208 4.98 10.82 -19.66
CA PRO A 208 5.90 10.46 -20.73
C PRO A 208 5.58 11.26 -22.00
N GLY A 209 6.60 11.94 -22.53
CA GLY A 209 6.45 12.77 -23.73
C GLY A 209 6.13 11.93 -24.97
N THR A 210 5.22 12.42 -25.81
CA THR A 210 4.84 11.77 -27.08
C THR A 210 5.90 11.93 -28.19
N LYS A 211 6.90 12.80 -28.01
CA LYS A 211 7.97 13.04 -28.99
C LYS A 211 9.19 12.20 -28.66
N ARG A 212 9.66 11.35 -29.59
CA ARG A 212 10.89 10.52 -29.48
C ARG A 212 12.17 11.29 -29.09
N LYS A 213 12.20 12.62 -29.18
CA LYS A 213 13.32 13.49 -28.76
C LYS A 213 13.14 14.14 -27.38
N ALA A 214 11.96 14.03 -26.78
CA ALA A 214 11.71 14.47 -25.41
C ALA A 214 11.97 13.29 -24.47
N VAL A 215 13.24 12.97 -24.25
CA VAL A 215 13.63 12.09 -23.14
C VAL A 215 13.25 12.82 -21.85
N GLY A 216 12.20 12.34 -21.19
CA GLY A 216 11.74 12.85 -19.90
C GLY A 216 10.94 14.16 -19.98
N GLY A 217 9.62 14.07 -19.92
CA GLY A 217 8.86 15.19 -19.35
C GLY A 217 9.43 15.46 -17.95
N SER A 218 9.67 16.72 -17.59
CA SER A 218 10.19 17.03 -16.27
C SER A 218 9.18 16.56 -15.21
N PRO A 219 9.57 15.73 -14.24
CA PRO A 219 8.68 15.30 -13.17
C PRO A 219 8.12 16.54 -12.46
N ILE A 220 6.80 16.59 -12.32
CA ILE A 220 6.15 17.66 -11.57
C ILE A 220 6.07 17.21 -10.12
N LYS A 221 7.07 17.64 -9.35
CA LYS A 221 7.12 17.37 -7.91
C LYS A 221 5.95 18.05 -7.22
N GLY A 222 5.04 17.29 -6.65
CA GLY A 222 4.12 17.75 -5.62
C GLY A 222 4.88 18.18 -4.36
N ARG A 223 4.29 19.06 -3.54
CA ARG A 223 4.87 19.39 -2.24
C ARG A 223 4.66 18.15 -1.36
N LYS A 224 5.60 17.91 -0.45
CA LYS A 224 5.39 17.14 0.77
C LYS A 224 3.94 17.30 1.25
N SER A 225 3.15 16.22 1.25
CA SER A 225 1.78 16.20 1.79
C SER A 225 1.78 16.89 3.15
N ALA A 226 0.72 17.62 3.50
CA ALA A 226 0.60 18.30 4.79
C ALA A 226 0.81 17.32 5.97
N ASN A 227 0.56 16.02 5.73
CA ASN A 227 0.86 14.98 6.70
C ASN A 227 2.35 14.87 7.02
N THR A 228 3.29 15.13 6.10
CA THR A 228 4.75 14.91 6.31
C THR A 228 5.42 15.68 7.46
N ASN A 229 4.69 16.53 8.18
CA ASN A 229 5.09 17.00 9.52
C ASN A 229 5.22 15.84 10.54
N TRP A 230 4.71 14.64 10.24
CA TRP A 230 4.90 13.41 11.05
C TRP A 230 6.35 12.91 11.14
N LEU A 231 7.27 13.40 10.30
CA LEU A 231 8.70 13.07 10.40
C LEU A 231 9.40 13.69 11.62
N ALA A 232 8.73 14.57 12.37
CA ALA A 232 9.24 15.11 13.62
C ALA A 232 8.92 14.15 14.78
N ASP A 233 9.91 13.31 15.14
CA ASP A 233 10.16 12.72 16.46
C ASP A 233 8.96 12.30 17.35
N ASN A 234 7.93 11.66 16.79
CA ASN A 234 6.92 10.99 17.62
C ASN A 234 7.37 9.56 17.92
N GLU A 235 8.08 9.43 19.03
CA GLU A 235 8.44 8.17 19.65
C GLU A 235 7.20 7.35 20.02
N ILE A 236 6.92 6.26 19.29
CA ILE A 236 5.88 5.32 19.70
C ILE A 236 6.43 4.42 20.82
N LYS A 237 5.76 4.44 21.97
CA LYS A 237 5.85 3.37 22.98
C LYS A 237 4.92 2.24 22.53
N ILE A 238 5.51 1.13 22.09
CA ILE A 238 4.77 -0.12 21.92
C ILE A 238 4.34 -0.57 23.32
N ILE A 239 3.03 -0.61 23.59
CA ILE A 239 2.50 -1.17 24.83
C ILE A 239 2.61 -2.68 24.70
N GLY A 240 3.70 -3.23 25.23
CA GLY A 240 4.02 -4.65 25.12
C GLY A 240 5.14 -5.10 26.06
N GLU A 241 5.29 -4.49 27.24
CA GLU A 241 6.13 -5.02 28.31
C GLU A 241 5.31 -5.14 29.60
N SER A 242 4.50 -6.20 29.68
CA SER A 242 4.15 -6.78 30.98
C SER A 242 5.35 -7.60 31.46
N SER A 243 6.41 -6.94 31.93
CA SER A 243 7.50 -7.62 32.63
C SER A 243 7.09 -7.93 34.07
N THR A 244 6.22 -8.92 34.27
CA THR A 244 6.19 -9.63 35.55
C THR A 244 7.39 -10.58 35.57
N MET A 245 8.53 -10.08 36.04
CA MET A 245 9.64 -10.91 36.47
C MET A 245 9.18 -11.80 37.64
N PRO A 246 9.31 -13.13 37.58
CA PRO A 246 9.15 -13.96 38.75
C PRO A 246 10.32 -13.70 39.72
N SER A 247 10.00 -13.26 40.93
CA SER A 247 10.96 -13.09 42.02
C SER A 247 11.68 -14.40 42.33
N THR A 248 13.00 -14.36 42.35
CA THR A 248 13.89 -15.46 42.74
C THR A 248 13.59 -15.92 44.17
N PRO A 249 13.56 -17.23 44.49
CA PRO A 249 13.36 -17.68 45.86
C PRO A 249 14.55 -17.29 46.73
N LYS A 250 14.28 -16.70 47.90
CA LYS A 250 15.27 -16.48 48.95
C LYS A 250 15.80 -17.83 49.42
N SER A 251 17.12 -18.01 49.30
CA SER A 251 17.90 -18.99 50.05
C SER A 251 17.63 -18.79 51.55
N LEU A 252 16.99 -19.77 52.19
CA LEU A 252 16.91 -19.88 53.63
C LEU A 252 18.22 -20.53 54.11
N GLY A 253 19.16 -19.69 54.51
CA GLY A 253 20.28 -20.12 55.33
C GLY A 253 19.83 -20.28 56.79
N LYS A 254 19.74 -21.52 57.25
CA LYS A 254 20.30 -22.02 58.52
C LYS A 254 20.13 -23.52 58.60
#